data_AF-A0A8H3AB57-F1
#
_entry.id   AF-A0A8H3AB57-F1
#
_cell.length_a   1.000
_cell.length_b   1.000
_cell.length_c   1.000
_cell.angle_alpha   90.00
_cell.angle_beta   90.00
_cell.angle_gamma   90.00
#
_symmetry.space_group_name_H-M   'P 1'
#
loop_
_entity.id
_entity.type
_entity.pdbx_description
1 polymer ?
#
loop_
_entity_poly.entity_id
_entity_poly.type
_entity_poly.pdbx_seq_one_letter_code
_entity_poly.pdbx_strand_id
1 'polypeptide(L)'
;MELEGTDDIDMADREWNKLSTDFMTAGYREGITAGKESALQEGFDDGFASTGAPLGRQVGTLRGQANALLALCTRRQLADLEAEVREIVQGLARVKLSALAPPDMQAIEHAKEHESEAPDVGDVETSDQMGNLEDAFESLSTSKSAGKEDVMRRSVEAMAELNRLRERLEIVCAQLLE
;
A
#
# COMPACT_ATOMS: atom_id res chain seq x y z
N MET A 1 58.21 25.55 28.93
CA MET A 1 57.79 24.18 28.59
C MET A 1 56.33 24.05 29.02
N GLU A 2 55.43 24.78 28.36
CA GLU A 2 53.98 24.87 28.70
C GLU A 2 53.14 25.13 27.44
N LEU A 3 53.48 24.51 26.31
CA LEU A 3 52.71 24.67 25.06
C LEU A 3 52.16 23.34 24.51
N GLU A 4 52.45 22.22 25.18
CA GLU A 4 52.05 20.89 24.69
C GLU A 4 50.70 20.42 25.26
N GLY A 5 50.23 21.03 26.36
CA GLY A 5 48.94 20.68 27.00
C GLY A 5 47.72 21.47 26.51
N THR A 6 47.92 22.60 25.82
CA THR A 6 46.82 23.42 25.29
C THR A 6 46.26 22.87 23.98
N ASP A 7 47.14 22.32 23.11
CA ASP A 7 46.75 21.74 21.84
C ASP A 7 45.93 20.45 22.00
N ASP A 8 46.25 19.63 23.01
CA ASP A 8 45.49 18.41 23.33
C ASP A 8 44.08 18.71 23.86
N ILE A 9 43.92 19.79 24.64
CA ILE A 9 42.62 20.26 25.14
C ILE A 9 41.79 20.83 23.98
N ASP A 10 42.39 21.66 23.13
CA ASP A 10 41.72 22.23 21.96
C ASP A 10 41.33 21.18 20.91
N MET A 11 42.08 20.07 20.82
CA MET A 11 41.76 18.93 19.98
C MET A 11 40.61 18.11 20.58
N ALA A 12 40.67 17.82 21.88
CA ALA A 12 39.60 17.13 22.59
C ALA A 12 38.26 17.88 22.53
N ASP A 13 38.27 19.21 22.69
CA ASP A 13 37.07 20.04 22.57
C ASP A 13 36.51 20.04 21.13
N ARG A 14 37.37 20.01 20.11
CA ARG A 14 36.93 19.89 18.70
C ARG A 14 36.29 18.55 18.41
N GLU A 15 36.91 17.46 18.88
CA GLU A 15 36.35 16.11 18.74
C GLU A 15 35.03 15.96 19.50
N TRP A 16 34.95 16.52 20.71
CA TRP A 16 33.74 16.53 21.52
C TRP A 16 32.60 17.31 20.86
N ASN A 17 32.88 18.49 20.33
CA ASN A 17 31.90 19.30 19.63
C ASN A 17 31.40 18.60 18.36
N LYS A 18 32.31 18.01 17.57
CA LYS A 18 31.93 17.24 16.38
C LYS A 18 31.06 16.04 16.74
N LEU A 19 31.46 15.27 17.75
CA LEU A 19 30.71 14.11 18.22
C LEU A 19 29.31 14.53 18.72
N SER A 20 29.22 15.64 19.46
CA SER A 20 27.96 16.19 19.93
C SER A 20 27.05 16.63 18.79
N THR A 21 27.59 17.29 17.76
CA THR A 21 26.83 17.67 16.56
C THR A 21 26.32 16.43 15.84
N ASP A 22 27.19 15.44 15.62
CA ASP A 22 26.83 14.20 14.93
C ASP A 22 25.71 13.44 15.69
N PHE A 23 25.80 13.35 17.03
CA PHE A 23 24.74 12.75 17.84
C PHE A 23 23.42 13.52 17.79
N MET A 24 23.46 14.86 17.84
CA MET A 24 22.24 15.68 17.77
C MET A 24 21.58 15.58 16.39
N THR A 25 22.36 15.64 15.31
CA THR A 25 21.84 15.49 13.94
C THR A 25 21.32 14.07 13.70
N ALA A 26 22.01 13.04 14.19
CA ALA A 26 21.56 11.65 14.10
C ALA A 26 20.25 11.43 14.87
N GLY A 27 20.17 11.89 16.13
CA GLY A 27 18.97 11.77 16.96
C GLY A 27 17.78 12.56 16.41
N TYR A 28 18.01 13.73 15.82
CA TYR A 28 16.96 14.50 15.14
C TYR A 28 16.43 13.76 13.91
N ARG A 29 17.31 13.24 13.05
CA ARG A 29 16.91 12.43 11.87
C ARG A 29 16.14 11.19 12.29
N GLU A 30 16.63 10.47 13.29
CA GLU A 30 15.98 9.28 13.84
C GLU A 30 14.59 9.61 14.40
N GLY A 31 14.46 10.71 15.14
CA GLY A 31 13.17 11.18 15.66
C GLY A 31 12.16 11.52 14.56
N ILE A 32 12.58 12.18 13.48
CA ILE A 32 11.72 12.48 12.33
C ILE A 32 11.30 11.19 11.61
N THR A 33 12.23 10.26 11.38
CA THR A 33 11.94 8.98 10.74
C THR A 33 10.97 8.15 11.59
N ALA A 34 11.24 8.02 12.89
CA ALA A 34 10.39 7.29 13.82
C ALA A 34 8.98 7.91 13.92
N GLY A 35 8.88 9.24 13.93
CA GLY A 35 7.58 9.93 13.92
C GLY A 35 6.78 9.68 12.64
N LYS A 36 7.44 9.75 11.47
CA LYS A 36 6.81 9.45 10.16
C LYS A 36 6.36 7.99 10.07
N GLU A 37 7.21 7.07 10.48
CA GLU A 37 6.89 5.64 10.49
C GLU A 37 5.73 5.33 11.43
N SER A 38 5.74 5.89 12.64
CA SER A 38 4.67 5.70 13.61
C SER A 38 3.31 6.21 13.10
N ALA A 39 3.28 7.38 12.45
CA ALA A 39 2.05 7.93 11.88
C ALA A 39 1.55 7.13 10.67
N LEU A 40 2.47 6.65 9.82
CA LEU A 40 2.12 5.84 8.65
C LEU A 40 1.61 4.44 9.03
N GLN A 41 2.21 3.82 10.04
CA GLN A 41 1.88 2.46 10.44
C GLN A 41 0.47 2.35 11.02
N GLU A 42 0.03 3.34 11.81
CA GLU A 42 -1.33 3.38 12.35
C GLU A 42 -2.39 3.39 11.22
N GLY A 43 -2.19 4.23 10.20
CA GLY A 43 -3.08 4.29 9.04
C GLY A 43 -3.09 2.99 8.22
N PHE A 44 -1.93 2.35 8.06
CA PHE A 44 -1.84 1.04 7.41
C PHE A 44 -2.59 -0.04 8.20
N ASP A 45 -2.37 -0.11 9.51
CA ASP A 45 -2.97 -1.12 10.38
C ASP A 45 -4.51 -1.00 10.37
N ASP A 46 -5.04 0.23 10.43
CA ASP A 46 -6.48 0.46 10.33
C ASP A 46 -7.02 0.10 8.94
N GLY A 47 -6.37 0.53 7.86
CA GLY A 47 -6.76 0.16 6.49
C GLY A 47 -6.73 -1.36 6.24
N PHE A 48 -5.72 -2.05 6.80
CA PHE A 48 -5.63 -3.50 6.77
C PHE A 48 -6.75 -4.16 7.56
N ALA A 49 -7.04 -3.72 8.77
CA ALA A 49 -8.06 -4.31 9.64
C ALA A 49 -9.48 -4.06 9.11
N SER A 50 -9.78 -2.84 8.69
CA SER A 50 -11.12 -2.39 8.27
C SER A 50 -11.50 -2.87 6.87
N THR A 51 -10.54 -2.88 5.94
CA THR A 51 -10.81 -3.07 4.51
C THR A 51 -10.03 -4.23 3.93
N GLY A 52 -8.69 -4.21 4.05
CA GLY A 52 -7.81 -5.16 3.37
C GLY A 52 -8.05 -6.62 3.77
N ALA A 53 -8.05 -6.91 5.07
CA ALA A 53 -8.19 -8.26 5.59
C ALA A 53 -9.62 -8.83 5.40
N PRO A 54 -10.72 -8.11 5.69
CA PRO A 54 -12.07 -8.59 5.40
C PRO A 54 -12.29 -8.90 3.92
N LEU A 55 -11.90 -7.99 3.03
CA LEU A 55 -12.07 -8.14 1.59
C LEU A 55 -11.19 -9.27 1.04
N GLY A 56 -9.93 -9.35 1.50
CA GLY A 56 -9.02 -10.43 1.16
C GLY A 56 -9.54 -11.80 1.56
N ARG A 57 -10.10 -11.93 2.78
CA ARG A 57 -10.75 -13.16 3.23
C ARG A 57 -11.95 -13.53 2.37
N GLN A 58 -12.79 -12.57 2.01
CA GLN A 58 -13.97 -12.82 1.17
C GLN A 58 -13.56 -13.37 -0.21
N VAL A 59 -12.65 -12.70 -0.91
CA VAL A 59 -12.15 -13.14 -2.22
C VAL A 59 -11.42 -14.48 -2.11
N GLY A 60 -10.59 -14.66 -1.07
CA GLY A 60 -9.89 -15.91 -0.81
C GLY A 60 -10.85 -17.08 -0.60
N THR A 61 -11.92 -16.86 0.16
CA THR A 61 -12.95 -17.87 0.43
C THR A 61 -13.66 -18.28 -0.86
N LEU A 62 -14.09 -17.32 -1.68
CA LEU A 62 -14.75 -17.59 -2.96
C LEU A 62 -13.84 -18.37 -3.91
N ARG A 63 -12.56 -18.00 -3.99
CA ARG A 63 -11.56 -18.73 -4.80
C ARG A 63 -11.38 -20.16 -4.28
N GLY A 64 -11.30 -20.35 -2.98
CA GLY A 64 -11.19 -21.67 -2.36
C GLY A 64 -12.40 -22.55 -2.66
N GLN A 65 -13.61 -22.01 -2.47
CA GLN A 65 -14.86 -22.69 -2.78
C GLN A 65 -14.96 -23.09 -4.26
N ALA A 66 -14.67 -22.16 -5.17
CA ALA A 66 -14.72 -22.43 -6.62
C ALA A 66 -13.71 -23.51 -7.04
N ASN A 67 -12.49 -23.51 -6.49
CA ASN A 67 -11.49 -24.55 -6.78
C ASN A 67 -11.89 -25.91 -6.19
N ALA A 68 -12.43 -25.93 -4.97
CA ALA A 68 -12.94 -27.16 -4.36
C ALA A 68 -14.10 -27.75 -5.18
N LEU A 69 -15.00 -26.89 -5.67
CA LEU A 69 -16.12 -27.29 -6.52
C LEU A 69 -15.63 -27.82 -7.87
N LEU A 70 -14.62 -27.17 -8.48
CA LEU A 70 -14.02 -27.62 -9.73
C LEU A 70 -13.43 -29.04 -9.57
N ALA A 71 -12.66 -29.26 -8.50
CA ALA A 71 -12.10 -30.57 -8.20
C ALA A 71 -13.19 -31.63 -8.00
N LEU A 72 -14.33 -31.27 -7.38
CA LEU A 72 -15.47 -32.16 -7.23
C LEU A 72 -16.13 -32.50 -8.57
N CYS A 73 -16.38 -31.50 -9.42
CA CYS A 73 -16.97 -31.68 -10.76
C CYS A 73 -16.09 -32.58 -11.63
N THR A 74 -14.77 -32.35 -11.65
CA THR A 74 -13.81 -33.19 -12.38
C THR A 74 -13.80 -34.62 -11.86
N ARG A 75 -13.84 -34.81 -10.53
CA ARG A 75 -13.88 -36.15 -9.93
C ARG A 75 -15.16 -36.92 -10.24
N ARG A 76 -16.29 -36.23 -10.39
CA ARG A 76 -17.61 -36.80 -10.72
C ARG A 76 -17.92 -36.81 -12.23
N GLN A 77 -16.99 -36.33 -13.07
CA GLN A 77 -17.13 -36.24 -14.53
C GLN A 77 -18.38 -35.45 -14.98
N LEU A 78 -18.71 -34.37 -14.26
CA LEU A 78 -19.83 -33.48 -14.60
C LEU A 78 -19.37 -32.40 -15.59
N ALA A 79 -19.25 -32.76 -16.87
CA ALA A 79 -18.61 -31.91 -17.89
C ALA A 79 -19.21 -30.50 -18.01
N ASP A 80 -20.53 -30.37 -17.98
CA ASP A 80 -21.21 -29.07 -18.12
C ASP A 80 -20.95 -28.17 -16.90
N LEU A 81 -21.06 -28.72 -15.69
CA LEU A 81 -20.77 -27.99 -14.46
C LEU A 81 -19.27 -27.69 -14.32
N GLU A 82 -18.40 -28.59 -14.75
CA GLU A 82 -16.96 -28.37 -14.73
C GLU A 82 -16.59 -27.16 -15.60
N ALA A 83 -17.16 -27.05 -16.80
CA ALA A 83 -16.93 -25.92 -17.69
C ALA A 83 -17.36 -24.60 -17.04
N GLU A 84 -18.57 -24.55 -16.46
CA GLU A 84 -19.08 -23.36 -15.76
C GLU A 84 -18.21 -22.97 -14.57
N VAL A 85 -17.84 -23.92 -13.70
CA VAL A 85 -16.97 -23.62 -12.54
C VAL A 85 -15.59 -23.18 -12.98
N ARG A 86 -15.05 -23.74 -14.07
CA ARG A 86 -13.76 -23.32 -14.63
C ARG A 86 -13.78 -21.86 -15.08
N GLU A 87 -14.87 -21.41 -15.69
CA GLU A 87 -15.05 -19.99 -16.01
C GLU A 87 -15.11 -19.12 -14.75
N ILE A 88 -15.85 -19.55 -13.73
CA ILE A 88 -15.95 -18.83 -12.45
C ILE A 88 -14.57 -18.69 -11.80
N VAL A 89 -13.77 -19.77 -11.77
CA VAL A 89 -12.40 -19.75 -11.24
C VAL A 89 -11.53 -18.76 -12.00
N GLN A 90 -11.60 -18.75 -13.34
CA GLN A 90 -10.85 -17.79 -14.16
C GLN A 90 -11.30 -16.35 -13.92
N GLY A 91 -12.61 -16.10 -13.78
CA GLY A 91 -13.15 -14.79 -13.43
C GLY A 91 -12.63 -14.31 -12.08
N LEU A 92 -12.75 -15.15 -11.04
CA LEU A 92 -12.27 -14.85 -9.69
C LEU A 92 -10.75 -14.63 -9.64
N ALA A 93 -9.97 -15.29 -10.50
CA ALA A 93 -8.52 -15.09 -10.59
C ALA A 93 -8.14 -13.71 -11.14
N ARG A 94 -8.96 -13.13 -12.02
CA ARG A 94 -8.74 -11.80 -12.61
C ARG A 94 -9.10 -10.65 -11.68
N VAL A 95 -9.98 -10.89 -10.70
CA VAL A 95 -10.38 -9.88 -9.71
C VAL A 95 -9.16 -9.49 -8.85
N LYS A 96 -8.77 -8.21 -8.91
CA LYS A 96 -7.68 -7.66 -8.10
C LYS A 96 -8.23 -7.00 -6.85
N LEU A 97 -7.58 -7.22 -5.70
CA LEU A 97 -7.99 -6.63 -4.42
C LEU A 97 -7.95 -5.10 -4.47
N SER A 98 -6.93 -4.53 -5.12
CA SER A 98 -6.79 -3.09 -5.33
C SER A 98 -7.89 -2.48 -6.20
N ALA A 99 -8.59 -3.29 -6.99
CA ALA A 99 -9.73 -2.85 -7.78
C ALA A 99 -11.04 -2.95 -7.00
N LEU A 100 -11.10 -3.70 -5.89
CA LEU A 100 -12.29 -3.86 -5.06
C LEU A 100 -12.32 -2.87 -3.89
N ALA A 101 -11.15 -2.50 -3.38
CA ALA A 101 -11.04 -1.56 -2.28
C ALA A 101 -11.68 -0.22 -2.67
N PRO A 102 -12.57 0.36 -1.82
CA PRO A 102 -13.05 1.71 -2.02
C PRO A 102 -11.89 2.69 -2.15
N PRO A 103 -12.03 3.76 -2.95
CA PRO A 103 -11.04 4.83 -2.98
C PRO A 103 -10.87 5.40 -1.57
N ASP A 104 -9.62 5.54 -1.13
CA ASP A 104 -9.31 6.21 0.14
C ASP A 104 -9.62 7.70 0.00
N MET A 105 -10.73 8.11 0.62
CA MET A 105 -11.23 9.48 0.56
C MET A 105 -10.32 10.46 1.29
N GLN A 106 -9.73 10.03 2.42
CA GLN A 106 -8.85 10.84 3.25
C GLN A 106 -7.52 11.07 2.54
N ALA A 107 -6.96 10.03 1.90
CA ALA A 107 -5.75 10.18 1.11
C ALA A 107 -5.93 11.11 -0.09
N ILE A 108 -7.09 11.05 -0.78
CA ILE A 108 -7.40 11.93 -1.91
C ILE A 108 -7.57 13.39 -1.46
N GLU A 109 -8.21 13.61 -0.31
CA GLU A 109 -8.41 14.95 0.25
C GLU A 109 -7.11 15.57 0.73
N HIS A 110 -6.29 14.82 1.47
CA HIS A 110 -4.95 15.23 1.89
C HIS A 110 -4.04 15.54 0.69
N ALA A 111 -4.03 14.69 -0.35
CA ALA A 111 -3.27 14.96 -1.57
C ALA A 111 -3.74 16.25 -2.29
N LYS A 112 -5.04 16.56 -2.22
CA LYS A 112 -5.61 17.78 -2.79
C LYS A 112 -5.29 19.03 -1.97
N GLU A 113 -5.26 18.92 -0.64
CA GLU A 113 -4.87 20.00 0.26
C GLU A 113 -3.38 20.37 0.10
N HIS A 114 -2.53 19.37 -0.14
CA HIS A 114 -1.10 19.54 -0.41
C HIS A 114 -0.76 19.79 -1.90
N GLU A 115 -1.76 19.87 -2.80
CA GLU A 115 -1.53 20.24 -4.21
C GLU A 115 -1.21 21.75 -4.35
N SER A 116 -1.52 22.56 -3.33
CA SER A 116 -1.22 24.01 -3.29
C SER A 116 -0.11 24.43 -2.32
N GLU A 117 0.33 23.56 -1.42
CA GLU A 117 1.44 23.82 -0.51
C GLU A 117 2.57 22.86 -0.86
N ALA A 118 3.68 23.43 -1.36
CA ALA A 118 4.94 22.69 -1.45
C ALA A 118 5.19 22.00 -0.10
N PRO A 119 5.67 20.75 -0.09
CA PRO A 119 5.91 20.06 1.17
C PRO A 119 6.77 20.97 2.06
N ASP A 120 6.25 21.35 3.23
CA ASP A 120 7.07 21.89 4.32
C ASP A 120 7.89 20.73 4.89
N VAL A 121 8.78 20.21 4.04
CA VAL A 121 9.95 19.46 4.47
C VAL A 121 10.85 20.48 5.14
N GLY A 122 10.52 20.82 6.39
CA GLY A 122 11.28 21.79 7.18
C GLY A 122 12.77 21.60 6.91
N ASP A 123 13.37 22.65 6.34
CA ASP A 123 14.66 22.66 5.63
C ASP A 123 15.59 21.52 6.07
N VAL A 124 15.48 20.39 5.38
CA VAL A 124 16.60 19.47 5.33
C VAL A 124 17.53 20.11 4.32
N GLU A 125 18.63 20.70 4.78
CA GLU A 125 19.79 20.94 3.93
C GLU A 125 20.26 19.57 3.40
N THR A 126 19.58 19.11 2.34
CA THR A 126 20.06 18.05 1.49
C THR A 126 21.12 18.72 0.63
N SER A 127 22.37 18.31 0.82
CA SER A 127 23.47 18.69 -0.08
C SER A 127 22.98 18.59 -1.54
N ASP A 128 23.34 19.59 -2.37
CA ASP A 128 22.98 19.87 -3.78
C ASP A 128 22.86 18.67 -4.77
N GLN A 129 23.18 17.45 -4.35
CA GLN A 129 23.02 16.22 -5.11
C GLN A 129 21.57 15.69 -5.15
N MET A 130 20.67 16.17 -4.28
CA MET A 130 19.28 15.68 -4.18
C MET A 130 18.31 16.34 -5.17
N GLY A 131 18.59 17.55 -5.66
CA GLY A 131 17.67 18.29 -6.54
C GLY A 131 17.35 17.58 -7.85
N ASN A 132 18.36 16.91 -8.45
CA ASN A 132 18.15 16.09 -9.65
C ASN A 132 17.32 14.83 -9.38
N LEU A 133 17.27 14.35 -8.13
CA LEU A 133 16.50 13.18 -7.74
C LEU A 133 15.03 13.54 -7.46
N GLU A 134 14.79 14.73 -6.92
CA GLU A 134 13.45 15.31 -6.71
C GLU A 134 12.75 15.61 -8.04
N ASP A 135 13.43 16.27 -8.99
CA ASP A 135 12.91 16.52 -10.34
C ASP A 135 12.57 15.19 -11.08
N ALA A 136 13.38 14.16 -10.86
CA ALA A 136 13.14 12.83 -11.43
C ALA A 136 11.93 12.12 -10.79
N PHE A 137 11.65 12.37 -9.52
CA PHE A 137 10.48 11.85 -8.81
C PHE A 137 9.20 12.62 -9.14
N GLU A 138 9.28 13.94 -9.32
CA GLU A 138 8.15 14.78 -9.74
C GLU A 138 7.70 14.46 -11.17
N SER A 139 8.66 14.17 -12.06
CA SER A 139 8.39 13.61 -13.40
C SER A 139 7.73 12.21 -13.36
N LEU A 140 7.86 11.46 -12.27
CA LEU A 140 7.25 10.13 -12.10
C LEU A 140 5.85 10.23 -11.45
N SER A 141 5.64 11.24 -10.60
CA SER A 141 4.39 11.52 -9.89
C SER A 141 3.29 12.11 -10.79
N THR A 142 3.67 12.80 -11.87
CA THR A 142 2.74 13.33 -12.89
C THR A 142 2.09 12.26 -13.79
N SER A 143 2.36 10.97 -13.56
CA SER A 143 1.76 9.87 -14.32
C SER A 143 0.33 9.55 -13.87
N LYS A 144 -0.62 10.39 -14.32
CA LYS A 144 -2.07 10.17 -14.36
C LYS A 144 -2.73 9.98 -12.98
N SER A 145 -3.13 11.09 -12.37
CA SER A 145 -4.28 11.12 -11.48
C SER A 145 -5.53 10.68 -12.25
N ALA A 146 -5.84 9.38 -12.21
CA ALA A 146 -7.17 8.91 -12.56
C ALA A 146 -8.15 9.67 -11.65
N GLY A 147 -9.08 10.44 -12.25
CA GLY A 147 -10.00 11.26 -11.48
C GLY A 147 -10.76 10.41 -10.45
N LYS A 148 -11.07 11.02 -9.29
CA LYS A 148 -11.81 10.41 -8.17
C LYS A 148 -13.04 9.62 -8.63
N GLU A 149 -13.76 10.14 -9.63
CA GLU A 149 -14.94 9.50 -10.23
C GLU A 149 -14.60 8.21 -11.00
N ASP A 150 -13.48 8.17 -11.71
CA ASP A 150 -13.04 6.98 -12.46
C ASP A 150 -12.59 5.85 -11.52
N VAL A 151 -11.91 6.19 -10.41
CA VAL A 151 -11.49 5.19 -9.42
C VAL A 151 -12.71 4.58 -8.72
N MET A 152 -13.67 5.42 -8.30
CA MET A 152 -14.92 4.95 -7.68
C MET A 152 -15.75 4.10 -8.64
N ARG A 153 -15.88 4.51 -9.91
CA ARG A 153 -16.61 3.72 -10.91
C ARG A 153 -15.99 2.33 -11.07
N ARG A 154 -14.67 2.26 -11.19
CA ARG A 154 -13.93 0.98 -11.31
C ARG A 154 -14.12 0.08 -10.09
N SER A 155 -14.16 0.65 -8.88
CA SER A 155 -14.38 -0.16 -7.67
C SER A 155 -15.79 -0.73 -7.59
N VAL A 156 -16.79 0.06 -7.98
CA VAL A 156 -18.19 -0.39 -8.05
C VAL A 156 -18.35 -1.50 -9.09
N GLU A 157 -17.77 -1.32 -10.29
CA GLU A 157 -17.79 -2.33 -11.35
C GLU A 157 -17.12 -3.64 -10.92
N ALA A 158 -15.94 -3.56 -10.28
CA ALA A 158 -15.23 -4.74 -9.79
C ALA A 158 -16.04 -5.49 -8.71
N MET A 159 -16.69 -4.75 -7.80
CA MET A 159 -17.52 -5.35 -6.76
C MET A 159 -18.79 -6.00 -7.33
N ALA A 160 -19.39 -5.38 -8.34
CA ALA A 160 -20.54 -5.95 -9.06
C ALA A 160 -20.15 -7.28 -9.74
N GLU A 161 -18.99 -7.32 -10.41
CA GLU A 161 -18.50 -8.55 -11.04
C GLU A 161 -18.17 -9.64 -10.02
N LEU A 162 -17.58 -9.28 -8.86
CA LEU A 162 -17.35 -10.23 -7.77
C LEU A 162 -18.66 -10.83 -7.25
N ASN A 163 -19.69 -10.00 -7.03
CA ASN A 163 -21.00 -10.46 -6.58
C ASN A 163 -21.68 -11.36 -7.61
N ARG A 164 -21.58 -11.03 -8.90
CA ARG A 164 -22.08 -11.87 -10.00
C ARG A 164 -21.41 -13.24 -10.01
N LEU A 165 -20.08 -13.29 -9.84
CA LEU A 165 -19.34 -14.55 -9.78
C LEU A 165 -19.72 -15.38 -8.55
N ARG A 166 -19.97 -14.72 -7.39
CA ARG A 166 -20.48 -15.39 -6.19
C ARG A 166 -21.85 -16.02 -6.44
N GLU A 167 -22.80 -15.28 -6.99
CA GLU A 167 -24.14 -15.79 -7.27
C GLU A 167 -24.12 -16.99 -8.23
N ARG A 168 -23.31 -16.92 -9.29
CA ARG A 168 -23.08 -18.07 -10.18
C ARG A 168 -22.54 -19.28 -9.43
N LEU A 169 -21.57 -19.08 -8.53
CA LEU A 169 -20.99 -20.15 -7.74
C LEU A 169 -22.02 -20.79 -6.80
N GLU A 170 -22.88 -19.99 -6.17
CA GLU A 170 -23.96 -20.47 -5.29
C GLU A 170 -24.98 -21.31 -6.06
N ILE A 171 -25.35 -20.88 -7.28
CA ILE A 171 -26.26 -21.64 -8.16
C ILE A 171 -25.67 -23.00 -8.51
N VAL A 172 -24.40 -23.06 -8.94
CA VAL A 172 -23.76 -24.33 -9.29
C VAL A 172 -23.62 -25.24 -8.05
N CYS A 173 -23.35 -24.65 -6.89
CA CYS A 173 -23.30 -25.39 -5.64
C CYS A 173 -24.67 -26.01 -5.29
N ALA A 174 -25.76 -25.27 -5.48
CA ALA A 174 -27.11 -25.78 -5.29
C ALA A 174 -27.45 -26.93 -6.26
N GLN A 175 -27.07 -26.81 -7.53
CA GLN A 175 -27.25 -27.88 -8.54
C GLN A 175 -26.51 -29.18 -8.22
N LEU A 176 -25.49 -29.15 -7.37
CA LEU A 176 -24.74 -30.33 -6.93
C LEU A 176 -25.32 -30.99 -5.68
N LEU A 177 -26.20 -30.30 -4.96
CA LEU A 177 -26.86 -30.77 -3.73
C LEU A 177 -28.24 -31.37 -4.01
N GLU A 178 -28.85 -31.04 -5.14
CA GLU A 178 -30.05 -31.70 -5.70
C GLU A 178 -29.70 -33.01 -6.41
#